data_AF-A0ABD6V5A9-F1
#
_entry.id   AF-A0ABD6V5A9-F1
#
_cell.length_a   1.000
_cell.length_b   1.000
_cell.length_c   1.000
_cell.angle_alpha   90.00
_cell.angle_beta   90.00
_cell.angle_gamma   90.00
#
_symmetry.space_group_name_H-M   'P 1'
#
loop_
_entity.id
_entity.type
_entity.pdbx_description
1 polymer ?
#
loop_
_entity_poly.entity_id
_entity_poly.type
_entity_poly.pdbx_seq_one_letter_code
_entity_poly.pdbx_strand_id
1 'polypeptide(L)'
;MISTTTVSDLYITFGLIGVFLAGMIAVLYATNRKSDSFSDYAVGGRSYGPWFIAMCYTNSWWPGATFTAFFALSVGGALGFYGMVYATLGVTAMYLMANRAWTWGKRFNLTTQPDLLGMRFNSPVVKRIASIIGIISVFPWVVMGIQALATLFQFASFGRWGVTTCLLVGVAVILIRQYWTVSMGMRGLIMTDMYQGLIAYVLCAALCIFLMFGAQASFSNLSQLPASMLVIPGGTGSTYGPMYMFSLIFTGVIGSMCWPMSFQRIYTASGVRSVKKGTLLTILLVGGFYGILMLFAAAISQAPNVAAHPQHGWFLSLFDIGGPWLLAVAIMIVLAASIGHVDGCVQVCGTQFANDLATWNTPRSDREKTILAKAGMVVFIAAASLLAYLTFDYARLQLLAQISYQGIIQLAVPLFFGVFSRRGNKQGAIAGMLVGIVIAIVLTTIYPDDIPGLGSLTSGIVGLIFNAGIFVACAVAIKPSAEEVRRVDELFAMAAPQRHPAGVAPAMS
;
A
#
# COMPACT_ATOMS: atom_id res chain seq x y z
N MET A 1 26.71 -14.87 -3.67
CA MET A 1 26.69 -13.56 -4.36
C MET A 1 27.43 -13.71 -5.68
N ILE A 2 26.96 -13.09 -6.76
CA ILE A 2 27.53 -13.18 -8.11
C ILE A 2 28.99 -12.69 -8.05
N SER A 3 29.96 -13.59 -8.18
CA SER A 3 31.38 -13.31 -7.85
C SER A 3 32.27 -12.99 -9.06
N THR A 4 31.74 -13.06 -10.29
CA THR A 4 32.50 -12.82 -11.52
C THR A 4 31.79 -11.80 -12.40
N THR A 5 32.15 -10.51 -12.26
CA THR A 5 31.61 -9.44 -13.11
C THR A 5 32.68 -8.45 -13.54
N THR A 6 32.62 -8.07 -14.80
CA THR A 6 33.48 -7.04 -15.39
C THR A 6 32.98 -5.65 -14.99
N VAL A 7 33.79 -4.61 -15.20
CA VAL A 7 33.36 -3.22 -15.02
C VAL A 7 32.20 -2.88 -15.97
N SER A 8 32.09 -3.53 -17.13
CA SER A 8 30.98 -3.35 -18.06
C SER A 8 29.62 -3.70 -17.45
N ASP A 9 29.55 -4.71 -16.57
CA ASP A 9 28.30 -5.14 -15.97
C ASP A 9 27.72 -4.07 -15.04
N LEU A 10 28.58 -3.32 -14.35
CA LEU A 10 28.19 -2.18 -13.53
C LEU A 10 27.61 -1.04 -14.39
N TYR A 11 28.18 -0.79 -15.57
CA TYR A 11 27.63 0.22 -16.48
C TYR A 11 26.25 -0.17 -16.99
N ILE A 12 25.97 -1.46 -17.16
CA ILE A 12 24.64 -1.95 -17.56
C ILE A 12 23.62 -1.72 -16.43
N THR A 13 23.92 -2.18 -15.21
CA THR A 13 22.98 -2.07 -14.08
C THR A 13 22.74 -0.61 -13.67
N PHE A 14 23.78 0.17 -13.41
CA PHE A 14 23.66 1.58 -13.04
C PHE A 14 23.22 2.46 -14.22
N GLY A 15 23.61 2.11 -15.44
CA GLY A 15 23.15 2.82 -16.64
C GLY A 15 21.63 2.75 -16.79
N LEU A 16 21.04 1.56 -16.63
CA LEU A 16 19.59 1.41 -16.73
C LEU A 16 18.84 2.11 -15.57
N ILE A 17 19.41 2.08 -14.35
CA ILE A 17 18.92 2.90 -13.23
C ILE A 17 18.92 4.40 -13.61
N GLY A 18 20.02 4.88 -14.19
CA GLY A 18 20.17 6.27 -14.63
C GLY A 18 19.15 6.66 -15.69
N VAL A 19 18.94 5.81 -16.70
CA VAL A 19 17.92 6.02 -17.75
C VAL A 19 16.51 6.08 -17.16
N PHE A 20 16.18 5.17 -16.25
CA PHE A 20 14.89 5.16 -15.55
C PHE A 20 14.66 6.45 -14.75
N LEU A 21 15.65 6.86 -13.95
CA LEU A 21 15.55 8.07 -13.14
C LEU A 21 15.46 9.32 -14.03
N ALA A 22 16.22 9.38 -15.13
CA ALA A 22 16.14 10.47 -16.10
C ALA A 22 14.75 10.56 -16.75
N GLY A 23 14.16 9.42 -17.14
CA GLY A 23 12.80 9.36 -17.69
C GLY A 23 11.75 9.84 -16.69
N MET A 24 11.86 9.41 -15.42
CA MET A 24 11.00 9.89 -14.34
C MET A 24 11.12 11.40 -14.12
N ILE A 25 12.35 11.94 -14.08
CA ILE A 25 12.60 13.37 -13.95
C ILE A 25 12.01 14.13 -15.14
N ALA A 26 12.17 13.62 -16.36
CA ALA A 26 11.59 14.23 -17.56
C ALA A 26 10.05 14.32 -17.47
N VAL A 27 9.39 13.26 -16.99
CA VAL A 27 7.92 13.28 -16.73
C VAL A 27 7.56 14.34 -15.70
N LEU A 28 8.32 14.47 -14.62
CA LEU A 28 8.08 15.49 -13.58
C LEU A 28 8.23 16.92 -14.14
N TYR A 29 9.26 17.18 -14.96
CA TYR A 29 9.43 18.48 -15.59
C TYR A 29 8.34 18.78 -16.62
N ALA A 30 7.99 17.81 -17.47
CA ALA A 30 6.94 17.96 -18.48
C ALA A 30 5.55 18.21 -17.88
N THR A 31 5.31 17.73 -16.66
CA THR A 31 4.03 17.88 -15.95
C THR A 31 4.08 18.90 -14.81
N ASN A 32 5.17 19.66 -14.72
CA ASN A 32 5.43 20.54 -13.58
C ASN A 32 4.39 21.65 -13.47
N ARG A 33 3.63 21.64 -12.39
CA ARG A 33 2.69 22.70 -12.04
C ARG A 33 2.66 22.86 -10.52
N LYS A 34 2.88 24.09 -10.05
CA LYS A 34 2.82 24.41 -8.61
C LYS A 34 1.40 24.22 -8.07
N SER A 35 1.32 23.87 -6.80
CA SER A 35 0.04 23.79 -6.07
C SER A 35 -0.31 25.15 -5.50
N ASP A 36 -1.55 25.61 -5.71
CA ASP A 36 -2.00 26.95 -5.29
C ASP A 36 -2.63 26.94 -3.88
N SER A 37 -2.98 25.75 -3.36
CA SER A 37 -3.59 25.57 -2.04
C SER A 37 -3.14 24.25 -1.40
N PHE A 38 -3.36 24.08 -0.10
CA PHE A 38 -3.05 22.82 0.59
C PHE A 38 -3.95 21.67 0.12
N SER A 39 -5.22 21.96 -0.18
CA SER A 39 -6.10 20.94 -0.78
C SER A 39 -5.56 20.48 -2.12
N ASP A 40 -5.07 21.40 -2.95
CA ASP A 40 -4.50 21.05 -4.24
C ASP A 40 -3.21 20.22 -4.08
N TYR A 41 -2.38 20.59 -3.10
CA TYR A 41 -1.19 19.82 -2.72
C TYR A 41 -1.53 18.39 -2.26
N ALA A 42 -2.60 18.21 -1.48
CA ALA A 42 -2.97 16.93 -0.88
C ALA A 42 -3.74 16.00 -1.84
N VAL A 43 -4.65 16.52 -2.68
CA VAL A 43 -5.52 15.70 -3.55
C VAL A 43 -5.38 15.98 -5.05
N GLY A 44 -4.44 16.84 -5.45
CA GLY A 44 -4.08 17.06 -6.85
C GLY A 44 -5.17 17.71 -7.70
N GLY A 45 -6.09 18.44 -7.08
CA GLY A 45 -7.17 19.14 -7.80
C GLY A 45 -8.37 18.28 -8.19
N ARG A 46 -8.43 17.00 -7.76
CA ARG A 46 -9.58 16.09 -7.98
C ARG A 46 -10.01 15.98 -9.45
N SER A 47 -9.06 15.79 -10.36
CA SER A 47 -9.28 15.85 -11.82
C SER A 47 -8.89 14.58 -12.58
N TYR A 48 -8.42 13.54 -11.89
CA TYR A 48 -7.79 12.39 -12.54
C TYR A 48 -8.78 11.33 -13.03
N GLY A 49 -8.47 10.74 -14.19
CA GLY A 49 -9.27 9.70 -14.83
C GLY A 49 -9.01 8.29 -14.27
N PRO A 50 -9.82 7.29 -14.67
CA PRO A 50 -9.77 5.92 -14.16
C PRO A 50 -8.38 5.26 -14.18
N TRP A 51 -7.62 5.42 -15.27
CA TRP A 51 -6.30 4.80 -15.43
C TRP A 51 -5.29 5.33 -14.41
N PHE A 52 -5.28 6.64 -14.16
CA PHE A 52 -4.44 7.23 -13.13
C PHE A 52 -4.80 6.70 -11.75
N ILE A 53 -6.10 6.62 -11.42
CA ILE A 53 -6.54 6.05 -10.15
C ILE A 53 -6.08 4.59 -10.02
N ALA A 54 -6.23 3.82 -11.10
CA ALA A 54 -5.87 2.41 -11.10
C ALA A 54 -4.38 2.19 -10.85
N MET A 55 -3.54 2.95 -11.57
CA MET A 55 -2.10 2.84 -11.45
C MET A 55 -1.59 3.37 -10.12
N CYS A 56 -2.07 4.53 -9.66
CA CYS A 56 -1.67 5.08 -8.36
C CYS A 56 -2.06 4.16 -7.21
N TYR A 57 -3.25 3.55 -7.28
CA TYR A 57 -3.63 2.54 -6.30
C TYR A 57 -2.69 1.35 -6.33
N THR A 58 -2.41 0.79 -7.51
CA THR A 58 -1.53 -0.37 -7.68
C THR A 58 -0.13 -0.08 -7.12
N ASN A 59 0.41 1.10 -7.44
CA ASN A 59 1.71 1.57 -6.95
C ASN A 59 1.75 1.74 -5.43
N SER A 60 0.64 2.25 -4.87
CA SER A 60 0.48 2.38 -3.42
C SER A 60 0.28 1.03 -2.73
N TRP A 61 -0.13 -0.01 -3.46
CA TRP A 61 -0.48 -1.30 -2.88
C TRP A 61 0.70 -2.28 -2.83
N TRP A 62 1.48 -2.36 -3.92
CA TRP A 62 2.55 -3.34 -4.06
C TRP A 62 3.93 -2.70 -3.89
N PRO A 63 4.56 -2.80 -2.71
CA PRO A 63 5.92 -2.32 -2.49
C PRO A 63 6.95 -3.14 -3.25
N GLY A 64 8.18 -2.64 -3.35
CA GLY A 64 9.33 -3.42 -3.84
C GLY A 64 9.57 -4.72 -3.07
N ALA A 65 9.18 -4.78 -1.79
CA ALA A 65 9.21 -6.01 -0.99
C ALA A 65 8.36 -7.15 -1.59
N THR A 66 7.46 -6.86 -2.54
CA THR A 66 6.74 -7.87 -3.33
C THR A 66 7.71 -8.79 -4.09
N PHE A 67 8.82 -8.24 -4.59
CA PHE A 67 9.85 -8.97 -5.33
C PHE A 67 10.87 -9.68 -4.45
N THR A 68 10.84 -9.44 -3.13
CA THR A 68 11.76 -10.07 -2.16
C THR A 68 10.98 -10.97 -1.19
N ALA A 69 10.29 -10.38 -0.22
CA ALA A 69 9.59 -11.10 0.84
C ALA A 69 8.41 -11.94 0.31
N PHE A 70 7.53 -11.37 -0.52
CA PHE A 70 6.37 -12.11 -1.04
C PHE A 70 6.77 -13.12 -2.13
N PHE A 71 7.76 -12.76 -2.94
CA PHE A 71 8.37 -13.68 -3.89
C PHE A 71 8.92 -14.94 -3.19
N ALA A 72 9.64 -14.74 -2.07
CA ALA A 72 10.14 -15.84 -1.25
C ALA A 72 9.04 -16.72 -0.69
N LEU A 73 7.88 -16.15 -0.29
CA LEU A 73 6.74 -16.93 0.17
C LEU A 73 6.19 -17.85 -0.94
N SER A 74 6.19 -17.41 -2.20
CA SER A 74 5.76 -18.25 -3.33
C SER A 74 6.79 -19.31 -3.71
N VAL A 75 8.09 -19.00 -3.60
CA VAL A 75 9.16 -20.01 -3.69
C VAL A 75 8.98 -21.08 -2.61
N GLY A 76 8.48 -20.71 -1.43
CA GLY A 76 8.15 -21.63 -0.35
C GLY A 76 6.83 -22.41 -0.52
N GLY A 77 5.96 -22.02 -1.46
CA GLY A 77 4.74 -22.75 -1.80
C GLY A 77 3.48 -21.88 -1.93
N ALA A 78 2.32 -22.54 -1.88
CA ALA A 78 1.00 -21.98 -2.16
C ALA A 78 0.61 -20.82 -1.23
N LEU A 79 1.23 -20.73 -0.05
CA LEU A 79 1.00 -19.62 0.86
C LEU A 79 1.24 -18.27 0.15
N GLY A 80 2.23 -18.15 -0.74
CA GLY A 80 2.51 -16.93 -1.49
C GLY A 80 1.33 -16.35 -2.28
N PHE A 81 0.34 -17.17 -2.66
CA PHE A 81 -0.82 -16.71 -3.44
C PHE A 81 -1.89 -15.99 -2.63
N TYR A 82 -1.80 -15.95 -1.30
CA TYR A 82 -2.77 -15.25 -0.45
C TYR A 82 -2.90 -13.76 -0.81
N GLY A 83 -1.79 -13.15 -1.26
CA GLY A 83 -1.71 -11.78 -1.75
C GLY A 83 -2.68 -11.46 -2.87
N MET A 84 -2.80 -12.37 -3.82
CA MET A 84 -3.69 -12.24 -4.97
C MET A 84 -5.15 -12.14 -4.51
N VAL A 85 -5.54 -13.07 -3.63
CA VAL A 85 -6.94 -13.18 -3.15
C VAL A 85 -7.34 -11.91 -2.41
N TYR A 86 -6.54 -11.47 -1.44
CA TYR A 86 -6.92 -10.30 -0.66
C TYR A 86 -6.82 -9.00 -1.45
N ALA A 87 -5.88 -8.87 -2.39
CA ALA A 87 -5.74 -7.64 -3.18
C ALA A 87 -6.94 -7.46 -4.12
N THR A 88 -7.38 -8.53 -4.79
CA THR A 88 -8.55 -8.50 -5.66
C THR A 88 -9.84 -8.22 -4.88
N LEU A 89 -10.06 -8.93 -3.76
CA LEU A 89 -11.25 -8.74 -2.95
C LEU A 89 -11.25 -7.38 -2.23
N GLY A 90 -10.11 -6.98 -1.67
CA GLY A 90 -9.96 -5.73 -0.93
C GLY A 90 -10.26 -4.49 -1.77
N VAL A 91 -9.86 -4.48 -3.04
CA VAL A 91 -10.14 -3.37 -3.96
C VAL A 91 -11.64 -3.17 -4.18
N THR A 92 -12.47 -4.20 -4.00
CA THR A 92 -13.95 -4.09 -4.07
C THR A 92 -14.49 -3.08 -3.06
N ALA A 93 -13.89 -2.97 -1.88
CA ALA A 93 -14.28 -1.98 -0.89
C ALA A 93 -14.15 -0.55 -1.43
N MET A 94 -13.13 -0.26 -2.27
CA MET A 94 -13.01 1.04 -2.96
C MET A 94 -14.23 1.31 -3.84
N TYR A 95 -14.69 0.30 -4.60
CA TYR A 95 -15.84 0.43 -5.49
C TYR A 95 -17.11 0.78 -4.71
N LEU A 96 -17.32 0.08 -3.58
CA LEU A 96 -18.49 0.23 -2.73
C LEU A 96 -18.48 1.58 -2.00
N MET A 97 -17.31 2.03 -1.53
CA MET A 97 -17.16 3.29 -0.80
C MET A 97 -17.12 4.52 -1.72
N ALA A 98 -16.80 4.33 -3.01
CA ALA A 98 -16.56 5.39 -4.00
C ALA A 98 -17.60 6.51 -3.95
N ASN A 99 -18.88 6.17 -3.88
CA ASN A 99 -19.96 7.16 -3.95
C ASN A 99 -19.92 8.13 -2.75
N ARG A 100 -19.89 7.58 -1.52
CA ARG A 100 -19.93 8.40 -0.30
C ARG A 100 -18.59 9.04 -0.02
N ALA A 101 -17.50 8.27 -0.08
CA ALA A 101 -16.17 8.78 0.18
C ALA A 101 -15.82 9.94 -0.76
N TRP A 102 -16.03 9.79 -2.08
CA TRP A 102 -15.74 10.86 -3.02
C TRP A 102 -16.67 12.07 -2.86
N THR A 103 -17.99 11.85 -2.72
CA THR A 103 -18.97 12.94 -2.64
C THR A 103 -18.76 13.78 -1.37
N TRP A 104 -18.57 13.13 -0.22
CA TRP A 104 -18.25 13.81 1.03
C TRP A 104 -16.89 14.50 0.94
N GLY A 105 -15.89 13.83 0.36
CA GLY A 105 -14.56 14.39 0.15
C GLY A 105 -14.60 15.70 -0.65
N LYS A 106 -15.38 15.74 -1.73
CA LYS A 106 -15.54 16.94 -2.56
C LYS A 106 -16.34 18.03 -1.85
N ARG A 107 -17.49 17.70 -1.23
CA ARG A 107 -18.37 18.70 -0.60
C ARG A 107 -17.74 19.37 0.62
N PHE A 108 -17.06 18.62 1.46
CA PHE A 108 -16.45 19.13 2.69
C PHE A 108 -14.97 19.46 2.52
N ASN A 109 -14.48 19.47 1.28
CA ASN A 109 -13.07 19.69 0.94
C ASN A 109 -12.08 18.85 1.76
N LEU A 110 -12.41 17.58 2.00
CA LEU A 110 -11.59 16.67 2.79
C LEU A 110 -10.31 16.32 2.02
N THR A 111 -9.20 16.22 2.75
CA THR A 111 -7.88 15.97 2.18
C THR A 111 -7.29 14.64 2.63
N THR A 112 -7.68 14.15 3.81
CA THR A 112 -7.16 12.91 4.39
C THR A 112 -8.27 11.88 4.67
N GLN A 113 -7.90 10.62 4.85
CA GLN A 113 -8.86 9.61 5.29
C GLN A 113 -9.41 9.91 6.70
N PRO A 114 -8.59 10.32 7.70
CA PRO A 114 -9.11 10.73 9.00
C PRO A 114 -10.02 11.94 8.98
N ASP A 115 -9.89 12.87 8.01
CA ASP A 115 -10.87 13.95 7.81
C ASP A 115 -12.29 13.40 7.65
N LEU A 116 -12.46 12.30 6.90
CA LEU A 116 -13.77 11.69 6.71
C LEU A 116 -14.32 11.09 8.00
N LEU A 117 -13.48 10.43 8.79
CA LEU A 117 -13.88 9.89 10.09
C LEU A 117 -14.24 11.03 11.06
N GLY A 118 -13.41 12.07 11.11
CA GLY A 118 -13.66 13.27 11.93
C GLY A 118 -14.97 13.94 11.59
N MET A 119 -15.25 14.14 10.30
CA MET A 119 -16.49 14.70 9.79
C MET A 119 -17.68 13.78 10.08
N ARG A 120 -17.56 12.48 9.81
CA ARG A 120 -18.65 11.50 9.99
C ARG A 120 -19.08 11.39 11.45
N PHE A 121 -18.14 11.43 12.40
CA PHE A 121 -18.43 11.32 13.83
C PHE A 121 -18.43 12.67 14.56
N ASN A 122 -18.34 13.78 13.83
CA ASN A 122 -18.26 15.15 14.35
C ASN A 122 -17.28 15.28 15.53
N SER A 123 -16.06 14.75 15.35
CA SER A 123 -15.09 14.63 16.44
C SER A 123 -13.65 14.82 15.96
N PRO A 124 -12.95 15.89 16.38
CA PRO A 124 -11.53 16.06 16.08
C PRO A 124 -10.65 15.03 16.81
N VAL A 125 -11.16 14.38 17.86
CA VAL A 125 -10.44 13.30 18.57
C VAL A 125 -10.43 12.03 17.72
N VAL A 126 -11.57 11.67 17.11
CA VAL A 126 -11.65 10.53 16.18
C VAL A 126 -10.67 10.71 15.02
N LYS A 127 -10.65 11.91 14.43
CA LYS A 127 -9.69 12.29 13.38
C LYS A 127 -8.24 12.06 13.82
N ARG A 128 -7.86 12.57 15.00
CA ARG A 128 -6.49 12.44 15.52
C ARG A 128 -6.08 10.99 15.77
N ILE A 129 -6.92 10.22 16.47
CA ILE A 129 -6.63 8.81 16.76
C ILE A 129 -6.47 8.01 15.46
N ALA A 130 -7.38 8.21 14.50
CA ALA A 130 -7.30 7.53 13.22
C ALA A 130 -6.03 7.91 12.44
N SER A 131 -5.63 9.19 12.48
CA SER A 131 -4.38 9.64 11.86
C SER A 131 -3.15 9.00 12.51
N ILE A 132 -3.10 8.91 13.85
CA ILE A 132 -1.97 8.30 14.56
C ILE A 132 -1.85 6.82 14.21
N ILE A 133 -2.96 6.07 14.28
CA ILE A 133 -2.98 4.64 13.92
C ILE A 133 -2.54 4.45 12.46
N GLY A 134 -3.05 5.28 11.53
CA GLY A 134 -2.69 5.22 10.12
C GLY A 134 -1.21 5.47 9.88
N ILE A 135 -0.64 6.54 10.44
CA ILE A 135 0.78 6.91 10.28
C ILE A 135 1.70 5.82 10.86
N ILE A 136 1.40 5.34 12.08
CA ILE A 136 2.19 4.29 12.73
C ILE A 136 2.12 2.98 11.93
N SER A 137 0.94 2.59 11.45
CA SER A 137 0.76 1.35 10.70
C SER A 137 1.40 1.39 9.31
N VAL A 138 1.57 2.56 8.71
CA VAL A 138 2.28 2.72 7.43
C VAL A 138 3.80 2.66 7.60
N PHE A 139 4.32 2.95 8.79
CA PHE A 139 5.75 3.06 9.05
C PHE A 139 6.57 1.83 8.64
N PRO A 140 6.18 0.57 8.97
CA PRO A 140 6.96 -0.59 8.57
C PRO A 140 6.98 -0.83 7.05
N TRP A 141 5.99 -0.35 6.30
CA TRP A 141 6.00 -0.44 4.84
C TRP A 141 7.09 0.42 4.21
N VAL A 142 7.34 1.61 4.76
CA VAL A 142 8.45 2.46 4.30
C VAL A 142 9.79 1.87 4.67
N VAL A 143 9.91 1.28 5.86
CA VAL A 143 11.11 0.54 6.29
C VAL A 143 11.43 -0.58 5.30
N MET A 144 10.46 -1.44 4.99
CA MET A 144 10.64 -2.53 4.02
C MET A 144 10.91 -2.01 2.59
N GLY A 145 10.33 -0.88 2.21
CA GLY A 145 10.61 -0.25 0.92
C GLY A 145 12.06 0.23 0.80
N ILE A 146 12.61 0.83 1.87
CA ILE A 146 14.01 1.24 1.94
C ILE A 146 14.94 0.01 1.93
N GLN A 147 14.58 -1.07 2.62
CA GLN A 147 15.33 -2.32 2.60
C GLN A 147 15.36 -2.95 1.20
N ALA A 148 14.23 -2.97 0.49
CA ALA A 148 14.16 -3.44 -0.89
C ALA A 148 15.05 -2.61 -1.84
N LEU A 149 15.12 -1.28 -1.65
CA LEU A 149 16.06 -0.41 -2.36
C LEU A 149 17.52 -0.74 -2.04
N ALA A 150 17.85 -1.03 -0.78
CA ALA A 150 19.22 -1.43 -0.45
C ALA A 150 19.57 -2.80 -1.03
N THR A 151 18.65 -3.77 -1.03
CA THR A 151 18.85 -5.07 -1.69
C THR A 151 19.10 -4.89 -3.19
N LEU A 152 18.31 -4.08 -3.91
CA LEU A 152 18.55 -3.88 -5.35
C LEU A 152 19.90 -3.20 -5.63
N PHE A 153 20.38 -2.29 -4.77
CA PHE A 153 21.71 -1.69 -4.94
C PHE A 153 22.86 -2.66 -4.63
N GLN A 154 22.66 -3.63 -3.73
CA GLN A 154 23.61 -4.73 -3.55
C GLN A 154 23.73 -5.56 -4.83
N PHE A 155 22.60 -5.86 -5.49
CA PHE A 155 22.61 -6.55 -6.78
C PHE A 155 23.17 -5.68 -7.92
N ALA A 156 22.83 -4.39 -7.96
CA ALA A 156 23.35 -3.45 -8.98
C ALA A 156 24.87 -3.30 -8.91
N SER A 157 25.43 -3.34 -7.69
CA SER A 157 26.87 -3.28 -7.45
C SER A 157 27.56 -4.64 -7.48
N PHE A 158 26.84 -5.73 -7.76
CA PHE A 158 27.35 -7.10 -7.71
C PHE A 158 28.06 -7.44 -6.39
N GLY A 159 27.51 -6.97 -5.26
CA GLY A 159 28.05 -7.19 -3.93
C GLY A 159 29.28 -6.36 -3.58
N ARG A 160 29.73 -5.44 -4.45
CA ARG A 160 30.87 -4.56 -4.17
C ARG A 160 30.57 -3.52 -3.10
N TRP A 161 29.30 -3.13 -2.95
CA TRP A 161 28.88 -2.17 -1.93
C TRP A 161 28.36 -2.90 -0.70
N GLY A 162 28.81 -2.46 0.47
CA GLY A 162 28.23 -2.91 1.74
C GLY A 162 26.79 -2.44 1.91
N VAL A 163 26.08 -3.08 2.82
CA VAL A 163 24.68 -2.76 3.18
C VAL A 163 24.50 -1.28 3.51
N THR A 164 25.41 -0.70 4.30
CA THR A 164 25.37 0.71 4.69
C THR A 164 25.39 1.65 3.47
N THR A 165 26.29 1.40 2.50
CA THR A 165 26.37 2.20 1.28
C THR A 165 25.11 2.06 0.45
N CYS A 166 24.58 0.85 0.30
CA CYS A 166 23.36 0.59 -0.45
C CYS A 166 22.14 1.30 0.16
N LEU A 167 22.02 1.30 1.49
CA LEU A 167 20.97 2.04 2.22
C LEU A 167 21.11 3.54 2.02
N LEU A 168 22.31 4.11 2.19
CA LEU A 168 22.54 5.54 2.00
C LEU A 168 22.22 5.98 0.57
N VAL A 169 22.61 5.21 -0.44
CA VAL A 169 22.28 5.49 -1.85
C VAL A 169 20.78 5.37 -2.09
N GLY A 170 20.11 4.35 -1.54
CA GLY A 170 18.66 4.20 -1.64
C GLY A 170 17.89 5.38 -1.04
N VAL A 171 18.30 5.81 0.15
CA VAL A 171 17.72 6.99 0.82
C VAL A 171 18.03 8.27 0.03
N ALA A 172 19.25 8.42 -0.51
CA ALA A 172 19.59 9.56 -1.34
C ALA A 172 18.71 9.64 -2.60
N VAL A 173 18.43 8.53 -3.26
CA VAL A 173 17.53 8.48 -4.43
C VAL A 173 16.10 8.90 -4.04
N ILE A 174 15.60 8.45 -2.89
CA ILE A 174 14.30 8.89 -2.37
C ILE A 174 14.31 10.40 -2.13
N LEU A 175 15.30 10.93 -1.40
CA LEU A 175 15.38 12.35 -1.03
C LEU A 175 15.58 13.28 -2.25
N ILE A 176 16.42 12.88 -3.21
CA ILE A 176 16.62 13.62 -4.45
C ILE A 176 15.28 13.73 -5.18
N ARG A 177 14.57 12.61 -5.38
CA ARG A 177 13.24 12.64 -5.99
C ARG A 177 12.26 13.47 -5.18
N GLN A 178 12.33 13.37 -3.85
CA GLN A 178 11.44 14.08 -2.93
C GLN A 178 11.44 15.58 -3.21
N TYR A 179 12.55 16.19 -3.66
CA TYR A 179 12.61 17.60 -4.05
C TYR A 179 11.52 18.03 -5.05
N TRP A 180 11.31 17.25 -6.11
CA TRP A 180 10.28 17.53 -7.12
C TRP A 180 8.88 17.19 -6.62
N THR A 181 8.72 16.02 -5.99
CA THR A 181 7.42 15.57 -5.48
C THR A 181 6.90 16.50 -4.39
N VAL A 182 7.79 17.01 -3.54
CA VAL A 182 7.52 18.03 -2.51
C VAL A 182 7.03 19.34 -3.13
N SER A 183 7.46 19.68 -4.33
CA SER A 183 7.06 20.92 -5.01
C SER A 183 5.71 20.78 -5.69
N MET A 184 5.42 19.59 -6.25
CA MET A 184 4.19 19.32 -7.02
C MET A 184 3.05 18.69 -6.20
N GLY A 185 3.35 18.17 -5.02
CA GLY A 185 2.40 17.45 -4.17
C GLY A 185 1.86 16.19 -4.85
N MET A 186 0.58 15.91 -4.59
CA MET A 186 -0.14 14.76 -5.13
C MET A 186 -0.12 14.68 -6.66
N ARG A 187 0.00 15.82 -7.36
CA ARG A 187 0.05 15.82 -8.83
C ARG A 187 1.30 15.13 -9.38
N GLY A 188 2.46 15.47 -8.82
CA GLY A 188 3.74 14.87 -9.22
C GLY A 188 3.76 13.39 -8.88
N LEU A 189 3.19 13.02 -7.73
CA LEU A 189 3.01 11.63 -7.33
C LEU A 189 2.18 10.86 -8.37
N ILE A 190 1.02 11.37 -8.78
CA ILE A 190 0.13 10.68 -9.73
C ILE A 190 0.80 10.48 -11.10
N MET A 191 1.58 11.45 -11.57
CA MET A 191 2.29 11.34 -12.85
C MET A 191 3.44 10.34 -12.77
N THR A 192 4.20 10.36 -11.67
CA THR A 192 5.28 9.38 -11.47
C THR A 192 4.72 7.98 -11.24
N ASP A 193 3.62 7.82 -10.51
CA ASP A 193 2.92 6.54 -10.33
C ASP A 193 2.50 5.93 -11.67
N MET A 194 2.06 6.73 -12.64
CA MET A 194 1.75 6.25 -13.98
C MET A 194 3.00 5.69 -14.68
N TYR A 195 4.08 6.46 -14.70
CA TYR A 195 5.34 6.05 -15.34
C TYR A 195 5.95 4.81 -14.67
N GLN A 196 6.09 4.86 -13.34
CA GLN A 196 6.69 3.82 -12.53
C GLN A 196 5.85 2.55 -12.53
N GLY A 197 4.52 2.68 -12.41
CA GLY A 197 3.62 1.53 -12.38
C GLY A 197 3.57 0.76 -13.71
N LEU A 198 3.70 1.44 -14.86
CA LEU A 198 3.84 0.76 -16.14
C LEU A 198 5.08 -0.13 -16.19
N ILE A 199 6.20 0.33 -15.64
CA ILE A 199 7.45 -0.43 -15.58
C ILE A 199 7.37 -1.52 -14.51
N ALA A 200 6.91 -1.18 -13.31
CA ALA A 200 6.85 -2.10 -12.18
C ALA A 200 5.89 -3.27 -12.40
N TYR A 201 4.73 -3.03 -13.02
CA TYR A 201 3.64 -3.99 -13.06
C TYR A 201 3.36 -4.52 -14.46
N VAL A 202 3.29 -3.66 -15.47
CA VAL A 202 2.95 -4.10 -16.84
C VAL A 202 4.16 -4.74 -17.51
N LEU A 203 5.32 -4.08 -17.50
CA LEU A 203 6.56 -4.66 -18.04
C LEU A 203 6.95 -5.92 -17.26
N CYS A 204 6.82 -5.93 -15.93
CA CYS A 204 7.09 -7.13 -15.14
C CYS A 204 6.18 -8.30 -15.51
N ALA A 205 4.86 -8.08 -15.59
CA ALA A 205 3.93 -9.15 -15.97
C ALA A 205 4.23 -9.69 -17.38
N ALA A 206 4.49 -8.80 -18.35
CA ALA A 206 4.88 -9.19 -19.70
C ALA A 206 6.19 -9.99 -19.72
N LEU A 207 7.19 -9.55 -18.94
CA LEU A 207 8.47 -10.24 -18.81
C LEU A 207 8.30 -11.64 -18.20
N CYS A 208 7.55 -11.75 -17.11
CA CYS A 208 7.28 -13.04 -16.47
C CYS A 208 6.60 -14.00 -17.45
N ILE A 209 5.53 -13.56 -18.13
CA ILE A 209 4.84 -14.38 -19.14
C ILE A 209 5.82 -14.84 -20.22
N PHE A 210 6.63 -13.92 -20.76
CA PHE A 210 7.62 -14.24 -21.80
C PHE A 210 8.64 -15.29 -21.32
N LEU A 211 9.21 -15.10 -20.12
CA LEU A 211 10.19 -16.04 -19.55
C LEU A 211 9.58 -17.42 -19.24
N MET A 212 8.29 -17.46 -18.92
CA MET A 212 7.57 -18.72 -18.67
C MET A 212 7.27 -19.53 -19.94
N PHE A 213 7.45 -18.95 -21.12
CA PHE A 213 7.53 -19.69 -22.39
C PHE A 213 8.95 -20.19 -22.71
N GLY A 214 9.96 -19.76 -21.95
CA GLY A 214 11.34 -20.22 -22.07
C GLY A 214 11.58 -21.56 -21.38
N ALA A 215 12.81 -22.07 -21.49
CA ALA A 215 13.20 -23.36 -20.92
C ALA A 215 13.41 -23.33 -19.39
N GLN A 216 14.06 -22.28 -18.88
CA GLN A 216 14.52 -22.23 -17.48
C GLN A 216 13.38 -21.94 -16.48
N ALA A 217 12.40 -21.12 -16.87
CA ALA A 217 11.26 -20.72 -16.03
C ALA A 217 9.92 -21.25 -16.55
N SER A 218 9.94 -22.34 -17.32
CA SER A 218 8.80 -22.84 -18.10
C SER A 218 7.55 -23.07 -17.26
N PHE A 219 6.36 -22.82 -17.84
CA PHE A 219 5.08 -23.29 -17.27
C PHE A 219 5.07 -24.79 -16.94
N SER A 220 5.84 -25.60 -17.69
CA SER A 220 5.96 -27.04 -17.43
C SER A 220 6.59 -27.36 -16.08
N ASN A 221 7.40 -26.47 -15.50
CA ASN A 221 7.97 -26.65 -14.17
C ASN A 221 6.88 -26.68 -13.08
N LEU A 222 5.74 -26.01 -13.33
CA LEU A 222 4.64 -25.95 -12.36
C LEU A 222 3.98 -27.32 -12.14
N SER A 223 3.95 -28.20 -13.14
CA SER A 223 3.40 -29.55 -13.00
C SER A 223 4.33 -30.51 -12.26
N GLN A 224 5.59 -30.11 -12.07
CA GLN A 224 6.63 -30.90 -11.41
C GLN A 224 6.88 -30.45 -9.96
N LEU A 225 6.08 -29.49 -9.46
CA LEU A 225 6.27 -28.98 -8.11
C LEU A 225 6.01 -30.06 -7.05
N PRO A 226 6.84 -30.13 -6.00
CA PRO A 226 6.60 -31.02 -4.88
C PRO A 226 5.22 -30.80 -4.25
N ALA A 227 4.51 -31.88 -3.92
CA ALA A 227 3.18 -31.79 -3.31
C ALA A 227 3.18 -31.02 -1.98
N SER A 228 4.30 -31.01 -1.25
CA SER A 228 4.49 -30.22 -0.03
C SER A 228 4.33 -28.72 -0.25
N MET A 229 4.67 -28.20 -1.44
CA MET A 229 4.49 -26.80 -1.79
C MET A 229 3.02 -26.43 -2.05
N LEU A 230 2.15 -27.43 -2.27
CA LEU A 230 0.72 -27.21 -2.52
C LEU A 230 -0.10 -27.25 -1.21
N VAL A 231 0.54 -27.49 -0.07
CA VAL A 231 -0.11 -27.54 1.24
C VAL A 231 -0.37 -26.12 1.75
N ILE A 232 -1.63 -25.85 2.09
CA ILE A 232 -2.04 -24.60 2.74
C ILE A 232 -1.99 -24.76 4.28
N PRO A 233 -1.89 -23.64 5.04
CA PRO A 233 -2.06 -23.64 6.49
C PRO A 233 -3.27 -24.45 6.96
N GLY A 234 -3.07 -25.31 7.98
CA GLY A 234 -4.08 -26.26 8.47
C GLY A 234 -4.09 -27.63 7.78
N GLY A 235 -3.32 -27.83 6.70
CA GLY A 235 -3.10 -29.15 6.10
C GLY A 235 -2.13 -30.02 6.89
N THR A 236 -2.13 -31.33 6.62
CA THR A 236 -1.19 -32.29 7.23
C THR A 236 0.25 -31.90 6.91
N GLY A 237 1.07 -31.71 7.95
CA GLY A 237 2.47 -31.27 7.82
C GLY A 237 2.68 -29.76 7.74
N SER A 238 1.62 -28.94 7.88
CA SER A 238 1.75 -27.49 7.93
C SER A 238 2.20 -27.00 9.31
N THR A 239 3.09 -26.00 9.32
CA THR A 239 3.53 -25.31 10.54
C THR A 239 2.43 -24.44 11.17
N TYR A 240 1.51 -23.93 10.34
CA TYR A 240 0.46 -23.03 10.78
C TYR A 240 -0.90 -23.73 10.84
N GLY A 241 -1.72 -23.33 11.81
CA GLY A 241 -3.09 -23.79 11.96
C GLY A 241 -4.03 -23.31 10.85
N PRO A 242 -5.25 -23.87 10.79
CA PRO A 242 -6.21 -23.64 9.70
C PRO A 242 -6.71 -22.20 9.59
N MET A 243 -6.64 -21.41 10.67
CA MET A 243 -7.11 -20.02 10.66
C MET A 243 -6.08 -19.04 10.14
N TYR A 244 -4.83 -19.46 9.90
CA TYR A 244 -3.77 -18.55 9.49
C TYR A 244 -4.01 -17.96 8.10
N MET A 245 -4.32 -18.80 7.10
CA MET A 245 -4.59 -18.32 5.74
C MET A 245 -5.84 -17.42 5.70
N PHE A 246 -6.90 -17.83 6.41
CA PHE A 246 -8.08 -16.97 6.62
C PHE A 246 -7.66 -15.63 7.21
N SER A 247 -6.80 -15.63 8.23
CA SER A 247 -6.38 -14.42 8.91
C SER A 247 -5.69 -13.45 7.96
N LEU A 248 -4.69 -13.92 7.23
CA LEU A 248 -3.94 -13.11 6.28
C LEU A 248 -4.86 -12.50 5.22
N ILE A 249 -5.75 -13.32 4.63
CA ILE A 249 -6.67 -12.87 3.59
C ILE A 249 -7.66 -11.86 4.17
N PHE A 250 -8.29 -12.18 5.30
CA PHE A 250 -9.28 -11.32 5.92
C PHE A 250 -8.69 -9.96 6.33
N THR A 251 -7.52 -9.95 6.97
CA THR A 251 -6.84 -8.69 7.32
C THR A 251 -6.45 -7.88 6.09
N GLY A 252 -6.03 -8.54 5.00
CA GLY A 252 -5.71 -7.88 3.74
C GLY A 252 -6.93 -7.24 3.07
N VAL A 253 -8.06 -7.96 3.04
CA VAL A 253 -9.32 -7.47 2.45
C VAL A 253 -9.88 -6.30 3.24
N ILE A 254 -9.99 -6.45 4.56
CA ILE A 254 -10.54 -5.43 5.44
C ILE A 254 -9.61 -4.23 5.55
N GLY A 255 -8.29 -4.45 5.56
CA GLY A 255 -7.28 -3.40 5.61
C GLY A 255 -7.22 -2.54 4.34
N SER A 256 -7.77 -2.98 3.21
CA SER A 256 -7.51 -2.36 1.91
C SER A 256 -7.83 -0.87 1.84
N MET A 257 -9.01 -0.48 2.31
CA MET A 257 -9.45 0.91 2.36
C MET A 257 -9.06 1.60 3.66
N CYS A 258 -8.48 0.87 4.61
CA CYS A 258 -7.97 1.44 5.86
C CYS A 258 -6.61 2.10 5.66
N TRP A 259 -5.85 1.72 4.62
CA TRP A 259 -4.60 2.40 4.27
C TRP A 259 -4.85 3.84 3.79
N PRO A 260 -4.23 4.85 4.43
CA PRO A 260 -4.41 6.24 4.03
C PRO A 260 -4.00 6.51 2.58
N MET A 261 -2.88 5.91 2.15
CA MET A 261 -2.36 6.03 0.79
C MET A 261 -3.31 5.50 -0.28
N SER A 262 -3.96 4.36 -0.03
CA SER A 262 -4.97 3.79 -0.91
C SER A 262 -6.25 4.62 -0.91
N PHE A 263 -6.70 5.04 0.28
CA PHE A 263 -7.93 5.81 0.43
C PHE A 263 -7.86 7.18 -0.26
N GLN A 264 -6.72 7.87 -0.15
CA GLN A 264 -6.56 9.21 -0.73
C GLN A 264 -6.72 9.20 -2.26
N ARG A 265 -6.49 8.06 -2.94
CA ARG A 265 -6.75 7.89 -4.38
C ARG A 265 -8.21 8.08 -4.75
N ILE A 266 -9.14 7.85 -3.82
CA ILE A 266 -10.55 8.18 -4.05
C ILE A 266 -10.66 9.69 -4.27
N TYR A 267 -10.03 10.52 -3.44
CA TYR A 267 -10.16 11.98 -3.52
C TYR A 267 -9.49 12.61 -4.73
N THR A 268 -8.48 11.97 -5.31
CA THR A 268 -7.79 12.51 -6.49
C THR A 268 -8.62 12.34 -7.76
N ALA A 269 -9.62 11.46 -7.76
CA ALA A 269 -10.44 11.20 -8.92
C ALA A 269 -11.32 12.39 -9.34
N SER A 270 -11.57 12.49 -10.64
CA SER A 270 -12.50 13.45 -11.26
C SER A 270 -13.97 13.25 -10.87
N GLY A 271 -14.33 12.07 -10.39
CA GLY A 271 -15.73 11.69 -10.15
C GLY A 271 -15.89 10.29 -9.58
N VAL A 272 -17.07 10.00 -9.02
CA VAL A 272 -17.46 8.65 -8.56
C VAL A 272 -17.30 7.62 -9.68
N ARG A 273 -17.69 7.96 -10.93
CA ARG A 273 -17.53 7.07 -12.08
C ARG A 273 -16.06 6.75 -12.36
N SER A 274 -15.17 7.74 -12.18
CA SER A 274 -13.74 7.57 -12.37
C SER A 274 -13.12 6.68 -11.30
N VAL A 275 -13.54 6.83 -10.03
CA VAL A 275 -13.16 5.93 -8.95
C VAL A 275 -13.60 4.51 -9.28
N LYS A 276 -14.90 4.29 -9.57
CA LYS A 276 -15.45 2.96 -9.85
C LYS A 276 -14.80 2.25 -11.04
N LYS A 277 -14.63 2.95 -12.16
CA LYS A 277 -13.91 2.40 -13.33
C LYS A 277 -12.44 2.13 -12.99
N GLY A 278 -11.80 3.03 -12.26
CA GLY A 278 -10.43 2.86 -11.78
C GLY A 278 -10.31 1.61 -10.92
N THR A 279 -11.25 1.37 -10.00
CA THR A 279 -11.32 0.16 -9.18
C THR A 279 -11.35 -1.12 -10.01
N LEU A 280 -12.16 -1.17 -11.08
CA LEU A 280 -12.23 -2.35 -11.95
C LEU A 280 -10.90 -2.62 -12.66
N LEU A 281 -10.23 -1.56 -13.12
CA LEU A 281 -8.89 -1.68 -13.71
C LEU A 281 -7.85 -2.10 -12.66
N THR A 282 -7.93 -1.56 -11.45
CA THR A 282 -7.06 -1.95 -10.33
C THR A 282 -7.17 -3.44 -10.05
N ILE A 283 -8.38 -4.02 -10.04
CA ILE A 283 -8.56 -5.46 -9.78
C ILE A 283 -7.72 -6.30 -10.75
N LEU A 284 -7.72 -5.94 -12.03
CA LEU A 284 -6.94 -6.61 -13.06
C LEU A 284 -5.43 -6.40 -12.85
N LEU A 285 -5.02 -5.17 -12.53
CA LEU A 285 -3.62 -4.85 -12.29
C LEU A 285 -3.09 -5.53 -11.03
N VAL A 286 -3.69 -5.31 -9.85
CA VAL A 286 -3.16 -5.83 -8.59
C VAL A 286 -3.23 -7.35 -8.51
N GLY A 287 -4.32 -7.96 -8.98
CA GLY A 287 -4.50 -9.41 -8.95
C GLY A 287 -3.74 -10.10 -10.07
N GLY A 288 -3.84 -9.58 -11.30
CA GLY A 288 -3.21 -10.15 -12.48
C GLY A 288 -1.69 -10.12 -12.41
N PHE A 289 -1.08 -8.95 -12.17
CA PHE A 289 0.38 -8.86 -12.03
C PHE A 289 0.90 -9.74 -10.89
N TYR A 290 0.27 -9.67 -9.71
CA TYR A 290 0.74 -10.42 -8.55
C TYR A 290 0.63 -11.93 -8.79
N GLY A 291 -0.49 -12.40 -9.33
CA GLY A 291 -0.68 -13.80 -9.69
C GLY A 291 0.38 -14.30 -10.68
N ILE A 292 0.66 -13.53 -11.74
CA ILE A 292 1.70 -13.85 -12.72
C ILE A 292 3.09 -13.90 -12.06
N LEU A 293 3.43 -12.93 -11.20
CA LEU A 293 4.69 -12.91 -10.49
C LEU A 293 4.85 -14.11 -9.55
N MET A 294 3.79 -14.48 -8.81
CA MET A 294 3.82 -15.64 -7.92
C MET A 294 3.93 -16.95 -8.70
N LEU A 295 3.27 -17.06 -9.86
CA LEU A 295 3.43 -18.21 -10.77
C LEU A 295 4.86 -18.31 -11.31
N PHE A 296 5.47 -17.19 -11.71
CA PHE A 296 6.87 -17.16 -12.11
C PHE A 296 7.77 -17.64 -10.96
N ALA A 297 7.59 -17.10 -9.75
CA ALA A 297 8.35 -17.50 -8.56
C ALA A 297 8.22 -19.00 -8.26
N ALA A 298 7.01 -19.57 -8.39
CA ALA A 298 6.78 -21.00 -8.22
C ALA A 298 7.51 -21.81 -9.31
N ALA A 299 7.47 -21.38 -10.57
CA ALA A 299 8.11 -22.07 -11.69
C ALA A 299 9.65 -22.15 -11.58
N ILE A 300 10.28 -21.18 -10.92
CA ILE A 300 11.74 -21.16 -10.67
C ILE A 300 12.12 -21.61 -9.25
N SER A 301 11.16 -22.05 -8.44
CA SER A 301 11.37 -22.37 -7.02
C SER A 301 12.41 -23.47 -6.78
N GLN A 302 12.54 -24.41 -7.72
CA GLN A 302 13.47 -25.55 -7.64
C GLN A 302 14.86 -25.23 -8.19
N ALA A 303 15.09 -24.03 -8.72
CA ALA A 303 16.43 -23.63 -9.18
C ALA A 303 17.39 -23.53 -7.97
N PRO A 304 18.59 -24.12 -8.01
CA PRO A 304 19.47 -24.23 -6.84
C PRO A 304 19.75 -22.89 -6.13
N ASN A 305 20.06 -21.84 -6.90
CA ASN A 305 20.36 -20.51 -6.35
C ASN A 305 19.12 -19.86 -5.71
N VAL A 306 17.94 -20.08 -6.28
CA VAL A 306 16.67 -19.52 -5.80
C VAL A 306 16.23 -20.24 -4.52
N ALA A 307 16.27 -21.57 -4.53
CA ALA A 307 15.91 -22.39 -3.37
C ALA A 307 16.81 -22.09 -2.15
N ALA A 308 18.11 -21.85 -2.39
CA ALA A 308 19.05 -21.48 -1.34
C ALA A 308 18.85 -20.04 -0.81
N HIS A 309 18.38 -19.12 -1.66
CA HIS A 309 18.19 -17.71 -1.30
C HIS A 309 16.84 -17.15 -1.79
N PRO A 310 15.68 -17.61 -1.24
CA PRO A 310 14.36 -17.27 -1.78
C PRO A 310 14.05 -15.77 -1.84
N GLN A 311 14.51 -14.98 -0.85
CA GLN A 311 14.32 -13.51 -0.83
C GLN A 311 15.07 -12.78 -1.94
N HIS A 312 16.10 -13.41 -2.50
CA HIS A 312 16.88 -12.91 -3.63
C HIS A 312 16.48 -13.57 -4.95
N GLY A 313 15.49 -14.47 -4.92
CA GLY A 313 15.10 -15.31 -6.06
C GLY A 313 14.77 -14.52 -7.31
N TRP A 314 14.13 -13.35 -7.19
CA TRP A 314 13.86 -12.45 -8.31
C TRP A 314 15.15 -12.02 -9.05
N PHE A 315 16.14 -11.52 -8.31
CA PHE A 315 17.39 -11.04 -8.89
C PHE A 315 18.26 -12.19 -9.41
N LEU A 316 18.37 -13.27 -8.63
CA LEU A 316 19.19 -14.43 -8.98
C LEU A 316 18.65 -15.14 -10.22
N SER A 317 17.33 -15.38 -10.29
CA SER A 317 16.73 -16.04 -11.47
C SER A 317 16.93 -15.20 -12.74
N LEU A 318 16.72 -13.88 -12.68
CA LEU A 318 16.91 -13.02 -13.85
C LEU A 318 18.39 -12.92 -14.28
N PHE A 319 19.32 -12.96 -13.34
CA PHE A 319 20.73 -13.06 -13.67
C PHE A 319 21.10 -14.42 -14.28
N ASP A 320 20.61 -15.53 -13.71
CA ASP A 320 20.89 -16.87 -14.20
C ASP A 320 20.32 -17.10 -15.62
N ILE A 321 19.19 -16.48 -15.93
CA ILE A 321 18.52 -16.60 -17.24
C ILE A 321 19.17 -15.72 -18.33
N GLY A 322 19.44 -14.44 -18.01
CA GLY A 322 19.77 -13.43 -19.01
C GLY A 322 20.97 -12.55 -18.67
N GLY A 323 21.73 -12.91 -17.64
CA GLY A 323 22.94 -12.22 -17.21
C GLY A 323 22.69 -10.78 -16.73
N PRO A 324 23.71 -9.90 -16.84
CA PRO A 324 23.65 -8.51 -16.36
C PRO A 324 22.50 -7.68 -16.95
N TRP A 325 22.10 -7.94 -18.20
CA TRP A 325 21.02 -7.21 -18.85
C TRP A 325 19.66 -7.48 -18.22
N LEU A 326 19.33 -8.76 -18.03
CA LEU A 326 18.06 -9.13 -17.43
C LEU A 326 18.03 -8.82 -15.93
N LEU A 327 19.19 -8.93 -15.26
CA LEU A 327 19.35 -8.41 -13.89
C LEU A 327 19.10 -6.89 -13.80
N ALA A 328 19.63 -6.10 -14.74
CA ALA A 328 19.39 -4.66 -14.77
C ALA A 328 17.88 -4.35 -14.92
N VAL A 329 17.17 -5.08 -15.78
CA VAL A 329 15.71 -4.96 -15.91
C VAL A 329 15.01 -5.32 -14.60
N ALA A 330 15.44 -6.40 -13.92
CA ALA A 330 14.95 -6.77 -12.59
C ALA A 330 15.08 -5.62 -11.59
N ILE A 331 16.28 -5.01 -11.54
CA ILE A 331 16.62 -3.90 -10.67
C ILE A 331 15.75 -2.69 -10.97
N MET A 332 15.57 -2.33 -12.25
CA MET A 332 14.73 -1.23 -12.67
C MET A 332 13.26 -1.42 -12.25
N ILE A 333 12.72 -2.64 -12.39
CA ILE A 333 11.35 -2.99 -11.96
C ILE A 333 11.19 -2.81 -10.44
N VAL A 334 12.13 -3.34 -9.64
CA VAL A 334 12.07 -3.20 -8.18
C VAL A 334 12.27 -1.75 -7.74
N LEU A 335 13.12 -1.00 -8.44
CA LEU A 335 13.34 0.43 -8.20
C LEU A 335 12.05 1.22 -8.44
N ALA A 336 11.35 0.94 -9.54
CA ALA A 336 10.09 1.58 -9.88
C ALA A 336 9.00 1.30 -8.82
N ALA A 337 8.85 0.03 -8.41
CA ALA A 337 7.88 -0.34 -7.37
C ALA A 337 8.21 0.25 -5.99
N SER A 338 9.49 0.23 -5.60
CA SER A 338 9.92 0.68 -4.27
C SER A 338 9.77 2.19 -4.11
N ILE A 339 10.31 2.97 -5.06
CA ILE A 339 10.26 4.43 -4.99
C ILE A 339 8.82 4.92 -5.00
N GLY A 340 8.00 4.37 -5.90
CA GLY A 340 6.60 4.75 -6.03
C GLY A 340 5.78 4.47 -4.77
N HIS A 341 5.93 3.28 -4.20
CA HIS A 341 5.25 2.92 -2.96
C HIS A 341 5.69 3.78 -1.78
N VAL A 342 7.01 3.91 -1.56
CA VAL A 342 7.57 4.70 -0.45
C VAL A 342 7.09 6.15 -0.53
N ASP A 343 7.09 6.72 -1.73
CA ASP A 343 6.59 8.08 -1.95
C ASP A 343 5.11 8.22 -1.61
N GLY A 344 4.28 7.27 -2.08
CA GLY A 344 2.88 7.15 -1.71
C GLY A 344 2.68 7.22 -0.20
N CYS A 345 3.39 6.38 0.55
CA CYS A 345 3.33 6.33 2.01
C CYS A 345 3.72 7.68 2.63
N VAL A 346 4.90 8.19 2.26
CA VAL A 346 5.50 9.38 2.86
C VAL A 346 4.64 10.61 2.58
N GLN A 347 4.21 10.80 1.33
CA GLN A 347 3.36 11.92 0.93
C GLN A 347 2.07 11.95 1.76
N VAL A 348 1.39 10.80 1.88
CA VAL A 348 0.12 10.75 2.62
C VAL A 348 0.35 10.96 4.11
N CYS A 349 1.32 10.29 4.72
CA CYS A 349 1.67 10.48 6.14
C CYS A 349 2.03 11.94 6.45
N GLY A 350 2.77 12.61 5.56
CA GLY A 350 3.08 14.04 5.71
C GLY A 350 1.83 14.91 5.65
N THR A 351 0.93 14.67 4.69
CA THR A 351 -0.34 15.42 4.61
C THR A 351 -1.24 15.17 5.82
N GLN A 352 -1.29 13.94 6.34
CA GLN A 352 -2.00 13.59 7.56
C GLN A 352 -1.41 14.28 8.78
N PHE A 353 -0.09 14.24 8.94
CA PHE A 353 0.58 14.96 10.02
C PHE A 353 0.23 16.45 10.01
N ALA A 354 0.35 17.11 8.85
CA ALA A 354 0.08 18.53 8.73
C ALA A 354 -1.41 18.88 8.94
N ASN A 355 -2.33 18.10 8.38
CA ASN A 355 -3.75 18.41 8.37
C ASN A 355 -4.50 17.91 9.61
N ASP A 356 -4.04 16.82 10.20
CA ASP A 356 -4.79 16.10 11.24
C ASP A 356 -4.17 16.27 12.63
N LEU A 357 -2.85 16.43 12.69
CA LEU A 357 -2.12 16.50 13.95
C LEU A 357 -1.57 17.91 14.21
N ALA A 358 -0.93 18.55 13.25
CA ALA A 358 -0.22 19.81 13.48
C ALA A 358 -1.13 21.06 13.56
N THR A 359 -2.39 20.94 13.11
CA THR A 359 -3.40 22.00 13.11
C THR A 359 -4.40 21.87 14.27
N TRP A 360 -4.20 20.90 15.18
CA TRP A 360 -5.21 20.50 16.17
C TRP A 360 -5.59 21.60 17.17
N ASN A 361 -4.64 22.47 17.51
CA ASN A 361 -4.79 23.53 18.51
C ASN A 361 -4.72 24.93 17.90
N THR A 362 -4.32 25.06 16.63
CA THR A 362 -4.08 26.36 16.00
C THR A 362 -4.38 26.23 14.52
N PRO A 363 -5.32 27.03 13.98
CA PRO A 363 -5.50 27.16 12.54
C PRO A 363 -4.18 27.55 11.89
N ARG A 364 -3.82 26.88 10.79
CA ARG A 364 -2.61 27.17 10.02
C ARG A 364 -3.00 27.54 8.59
N SER A 365 -2.28 28.47 8.01
CA SER A 365 -2.38 28.80 6.59
C SER A 365 -1.96 27.61 5.70
N ASP A 366 -2.36 27.64 4.44
CA ASP A 366 -2.01 26.59 3.47
C ASP A 366 -0.49 26.46 3.25
N ARG A 367 0.23 27.58 3.30
CA ARG A 367 1.69 27.60 3.22
C ARG A 367 2.32 26.89 4.42
N GLU A 368 1.85 27.18 5.63
CA GLU A 368 2.35 26.54 6.85
C GLU A 368 2.04 25.04 6.86
N LYS A 369 0.82 24.62 6.51
CA LYS A 369 0.47 23.20 6.39
C LYS A 369 1.36 22.49 5.38
N THR A 370 1.62 23.12 4.24
CA THR A 370 2.50 22.58 3.22
C THR A 370 3.93 22.42 3.74
N ILE A 371 4.46 23.39 4.49
CA ILE A 371 5.79 23.29 5.13
C ILE A 371 5.81 22.17 6.18
N LEU A 372 4.79 22.07 7.03
CA LEU A 372 4.67 21.03 8.06
C LEU A 372 4.58 19.63 7.43
N ALA A 373 3.86 19.50 6.32
CA ALA A 373 3.76 18.23 5.61
C ALA A 373 5.14 17.78 5.12
N LYS A 374 5.89 18.70 4.51
CA LYS A 374 7.24 18.45 4.01
C LYS A 374 8.23 18.11 5.14
N ALA A 375 8.18 18.86 6.24
CA ALA A 375 9.00 18.56 7.42
C ALA A 375 8.67 17.17 7.99
N GLY A 376 7.38 16.85 8.11
CA GLY A 376 6.90 15.54 8.54
C GLY A 376 7.39 14.40 7.65
N MET A 377 7.39 14.60 6.32
CA MET A 377 7.92 13.63 5.36
C MET A 377 9.41 13.35 5.58
N VAL A 378 10.22 14.39 5.75
CA VAL A 378 11.68 14.26 5.97
C VAL A 378 11.95 13.52 7.28
N VAL A 379 11.26 13.89 8.37
CA VAL A 379 11.39 13.21 9.67
C VAL A 379 10.96 11.75 9.57
N PHE A 380 9.87 11.46 8.86
CA PHE A 380 9.37 10.10 8.66
C PHE A 380 10.36 9.23 7.88
N ILE A 381 10.94 9.76 6.80
CA ILE A 381 11.99 9.08 6.03
C ILE A 381 13.23 8.83 6.90
N ALA A 382 13.69 9.84 7.65
CA ALA A 382 14.88 9.70 8.50
C ALA A 382 14.69 8.60 9.56
N ALA A 383 13.55 8.61 10.25
CA ALA A 383 13.21 7.57 11.23
C ALA A 383 13.09 6.18 10.59
N ALA A 384 12.43 6.07 9.44
CA ALA A 384 12.29 4.80 8.73
C ALA A 384 13.64 4.28 8.21
N SER A 385 14.53 5.18 7.78
CA SER A 385 15.89 4.83 7.31
C SER A 385 16.74 4.26 8.44
N LEU A 386 16.66 4.85 9.64
CA LEU A 386 17.34 4.34 10.82
C LEU A 386 16.84 2.94 11.16
N LEU A 387 15.51 2.72 11.20
CA LEU A 387 14.98 1.40 11.50
C LEU A 387 15.27 0.38 10.39
N ALA A 388 15.26 0.80 9.13
CA ALA A 388 15.64 -0.04 7.99
C ALA A 388 17.07 -0.55 8.10
N TYR A 389 18.00 0.29 8.56
CA TYR A 389 19.37 -0.10 8.86
C TYR A 389 19.43 -1.11 10.01
N LEU A 390 18.75 -0.84 11.12
CA LEU A 390 18.77 -1.70 12.31
C LEU A 390 18.13 -3.07 12.09
N THR A 391 17.19 -3.18 11.15
CA THR A 391 16.41 -4.41 10.89
C THR A 391 16.76 -5.06 9.55
N PHE A 392 17.84 -4.63 8.89
CA PHE A 392 18.16 -5.01 7.51
C PHE A 392 18.26 -6.53 7.31
N ASP A 393 18.93 -7.23 8.23
CA ASP A 393 19.17 -8.68 8.14
C ASP A 393 18.11 -9.52 8.87
N TYR A 394 16.95 -8.94 9.20
CA TYR A 394 15.88 -9.72 9.82
C TYR A 394 15.37 -10.78 8.84
N ALA A 395 15.53 -12.05 9.23
CA ALA A 395 15.24 -13.22 8.39
C ALA A 395 13.79 -13.31 7.89
N ARG A 396 12.86 -12.57 8.52
CA ARG A 396 11.42 -12.61 8.18
C ARG A 396 10.84 -11.21 8.04
N LEU A 397 11.23 -10.51 6.98
CA LEU A 397 10.70 -9.18 6.64
C LEU A 397 9.17 -9.17 6.52
N GLN A 398 8.53 -10.30 6.18
CA GLN A 398 7.07 -10.38 6.16
C GLN A 398 6.41 -10.14 7.53
N LEU A 399 7.11 -10.31 8.65
CA LEU A 399 6.57 -9.99 9.98
C LEU A 399 6.33 -8.50 10.15
N LEU A 400 7.20 -7.65 9.60
CA LEU A 400 7.01 -6.20 9.59
C LEU A 400 5.72 -5.84 8.83
N ALA A 401 5.46 -6.50 7.70
CA ALA A 401 4.20 -6.35 6.97
C ALA A 401 2.99 -6.78 7.81
N GLN A 402 3.09 -7.89 8.53
CA GLN A 402 2.00 -8.39 9.38
C GLN A 402 1.70 -7.43 10.53
N ILE A 403 2.71 -6.88 11.21
CA ILE A 403 2.53 -5.88 12.27
C ILE A 403 1.74 -4.68 11.74
N SER A 404 2.08 -4.19 10.55
CA SER A 404 1.34 -3.11 9.88
C SER A 404 -0.13 -3.46 9.67
N TYR A 405 -0.44 -4.67 9.21
CA TYR A 405 -1.82 -5.12 9.02
C TYR A 405 -2.58 -5.25 10.35
N GLN A 406 -1.94 -5.74 11.40
CA GLN A 406 -2.57 -5.90 12.71
C GLN A 406 -3.02 -4.55 13.30
N GLY A 407 -2.25 -3.48 13.04
CA GLY A 407 -2.58 -2.12 13.43
C GLY A 407 -3.62 -1.45 12.53
N ILE A 408 -3.46 -1.51 11.21
CA ILE A 408 -4.30 -0.72 10.30
C ILE A 408 -5.77 -1.14 10.32
N ILE A 409 -6.04 -2.45 10.48
CA ILE A 409 -7.42 -2.95 10.44
C ILE A 409 -8.25 -2.43 11.61
N GLN A 410 -7.64 -1.88 12.66
CA GLN A 410 -8.38 -1.27 13.75
C GLN A 410 -9.15 -0.01 13.32
N LEU A 411 -8.81 0.59 12.17
CA LEU A 411 -9.59 1.65 11.55
C LEU A 411 -10.84 1.14 10.83
N ALA A 412 -10.91 -0.15 10.51
CA ALA A 412 -11.94 -0.72 9.67
C ALA A 412 -13.34 -0.55 10.26
N VAL A 413 -13.51 -0.77 11.57
CA VAL A 413 -14.81 -0.69 12.23
C VAL A 413 -15.43 0.71 12.06
N PRO A 414 -14.82 1.81 12.55
CA PRO A 414 -15.39 3.13 12.37
C PRO A 414 -15.45 3.57 10.91
N LEU A 415 -14.51 3.13 10.05
CA LEU A 415 -14.51 3.49 8.63
C LEU A 415 -15.67 2.85 7.87
N PHE A 416 -15.81 1.54 7.92
CA PHE A 416 -16.87 0.83 7.20
C PHE A 416 -18.24 1.11 7.80
N PHE A 417 -18.39 1.08 9.13
CA PHE A 417 -19.67 1.45 9.74
C PHE A 417 -20.00 2.92 9.50
N GLY A 418 -19.01 3.83 9.58
CA GLY A 418 -19.22 5.25 9.31
C GLY A 418 -19.69 5.52 7.88
N VAL A 419 -19.16 4.80 6.89
CA VAL A 419 -19.52 4.99 5.48
C VAL A 419 -20.80 4.24 5.09
N PHE A 420 -21.04 3.04 5.62
CA PHE A 420 -22.17 2.20 5.18
C PHE A 420 -23.38 2.23 6.11
N SER A 421 -23.22 2.65 7.36
CA SER A 421 -24.28 2.69 8.36
C SER A 421 -24.51 4.09 8.90
N ARG A 422 -25.78 4.40 9.17
CA ARG A 422 -26.18 5.60 9.93
C ARG A 422 -25.91 5.44 11.42
N ARG A 423 -25.82 4.20 11.90
CA ARG A 423 -25.56 3.88 13.32
C ARG A 423 -24.07 4.06 13.66
N GLY A 424 -23.79 4.26 14.94
CA GLY A 424 -22.45 4.50 15.47
C GLY A 424 -22.26 5.93 15.96
N ASN A 425 -21.45 6.09 17.00
CA ASN A 425 -21.17 7.37 17.65
C ASN A 425 -19.66 7.54 17.90
N LYS A 426 -19.26 8.76 18.27
CA LYS A 426 -17.84 9.10 18.49
C LYS A 426 -17.21 8.30 19.63
N GLN A 427 -17.96 7.98 20.68
CA GLN A 427 -17.46 7.23 21.83
C GLN A 427 -17.09 5.80 21.43
N GLY A 428 -17.97 5.12 20.68
CA GLY A 428 -17.70 3.79 20.13
C GLY A 428 -16.53 3.79 19.15
N ALA A 429 -16.42 4.82 18.30
CA ALA A 429 -15.28 4.96 17.39
C ALA A 429 -13.95 5.11 18.14
N ILE A 430 -13.91 5.96 19.18
CA ILE A 430 -12.70 6.19 19.99
C ILE A 430 -12.34 4.94 20.78
N ALA A 431 -13.28 4.42 21.58
CA ALA A 431 -13.04 3.29 22.47
C ALA A 431 -12.71 2.01 21.67
N GLY A 432 -13.44 1.75 20.58
CA GLY A 432 -13.19 0.60 19.71
C GLY A 432 -11.80 0.63 19.10
N MET A 433 -11.39 1.75 18.49
CA MET A 433 -10.04 1.88 17.91
C MET A 433 -8.93 1.70 18.96
N LEU A 434 -9.08 2.35 20.13
CA LEU A 434 -8.07 2.29 21.19
C LEU A 434 -7.94 0.89 21.79
N VAL A 435 -9.06 0.23 22.09
CA VAL A 435 -9.01 -1.14 22.64
C VAL A 435 -8.49 -2.12 21.59
N GLY A 436 -8.95 -1.99 20.34
CA GLY A 436 -8.50 -2.85 19.25
C GLY A 436 -6.99 -2.77 19.02
N ILE A 437 -6.43 -1.54 18.98
CA ILE A 437 -4.99 -1.35 18.77
C ILE A 437 -4.16 -1.83 19.97
N VAL A 438 -4.62 -1.58 21.21
CA VAL A 438 -3.92 -2.04 22.41
C VAL A 438 -3.89 -3.57 22.47
N ILE A 439 -5.04 -4.23 22.23
CA ILE A 439 -5.12 -5.70 22.19
C ILE A 439 -4.24 -6.26 21.09
N ALA A 440 -4.29 -5.67 19.88
CA ALA A 440 -3.43 -6.08 18.78
C ALA A 440 -1.96 -6.01 19.22
N ILE A 441 -1.47 -4.86 19.69
CA ILE A 441 -0.09 -4.67 20.15
C ILE A 441 0.31 -5.69 21.20
N VAL A 442 -0.46 -5.83 22.28
CA VAL A 442 -0.14 -6.76 23.38
C VAL A 442 -0.04 -8.19 22.86
N LEU A 443 -1.02 -8.63 22.06
CA LEU A 443 -1.00 -9.98 21.51
C LEU A 443 0.12 -10.17 20.48
N THR A 444 0.49 -9.17 19.67
CA THR A 444 1.66 -9.26 18.78
C THR A 444 2.96 -9.42 19.56
N THR A 445 3.10 -8.74 20.71
CA THR A 445 4.33 -8.87 21.52
C THR A 445 4.47 -10.25 22.16
N ILE A 446 3.35 -10.90 22.50
CA ILE A 446 3.33 -12.24 23.08
C ILE A 446 3.40 -13.32 21.99
N TYR A 447 2.71 -13.08 20.87
CA TYR A 447 2.53 -13.98 19.73
C TYR A 447 2.86 -13.23 18.42
N PRO A 448 4.16 -13.13 18.04
CA PRO A 448 4.59 -12.31 16.91
C PRO A 448 4.02 -12.74 15.55
N ASP A 449 3.88 -14.05 15.35
CA ASP A 449 3.40 -14.65 14.09
C ASP A 449 1.88 -14.81 14.07
N ASP A 450 1.39 -15.59 15.02
CA ASP A 450 0.04 -16.11 15.11
C ASP A 450 -0.23 -16.61 16.54
N ILE A 451 -1.50 -16.78 16.89
CA ILE A 451 -1.93 -17.31 18.19
C ILE A 451 -2.28 -18.79 18.00
N PRO A 452 -1.40 -19.75 18.36
CA PRO A 452 -1.59 -21.17 18.03
C PRO A 452 -2.84 -21.75 18.71
N GLY A 453 -3.11 -21.33 19.95
CA GLY A 453 -4.29 -21.76 20.71
C GLY A 453 -5.64 -21.35 20.09
N LEU A 454 -5.63 -20.43 19.13
CA LEU A 454 -6.81 -20.02 18.38
C LEU A 454 -6.76 -20.49 16.91
N GLY A 455 -6.04 -21.58 16.65
CA GLY A 455 -5.87 -22.15 15.31
C GLY A 455 -5.00 -21.31 14.39
N SER A 456 -4.05 -20.55 14.95
CA SER A 456 -3.18 -19.60 14.24
C SER A 456 -3.90 -18.34 13.72
N LEU A 457 -4.86 -17.82 14.49
CA LEU A 457 -5.40 -16.48 14.24
C LEU A 457 -4.33 -15.40 14.46
N THR A 458 -4.33 -14.36 13.63
CA THR A 458 -3.45 -13.21 13.86
C THR A 458 -4.01 -12.28 14.95
N SER A 459 -3.11 -11.67 15.72
CA SER A 459 -3.42 -10.76 16.83
C SER A 459 -4.33 -9.58 16.42
N GLY A 460 -4.21 -9.12 15.18
CA GLY A 460 -5.04 -8.07 14.62
C GLY A 460 -6.53 -8.44 14.58
N ILE A 461 -6.88 -9.69 14.23
CA ILE A 461 -8.27 -10.13 14.16
C ILE A 461 -8.91 -10.15 15.53
N VAL A 462 -8.18 -10.62 16.54
CA VAL A 462 -8.64 -10.59 17.93
C VAL A 462 -8.91 -9.15 18.34
N GLY A 463 -7.95 -8.24 18.10
CA GLY A 463 -8.14 -6.80 18.33
C GLY A 463 -9.38 -6.23 17.62
N LEU A 464 -9.60 -6.64 16.36
CA LEU A 464 -10.75 -6.19 15.58
C LEU A 464 -12.09 -6.68 16.14
N ILE A 465 -12.16 -7.90 16.67
CA ILE A 465 -13.36 -8.45 17.30
C ILE A 465 -13.74 -7.60 18.53
N PHE A 466 -12.76 -7.28 19.38
CA PHE A 466 -13.00 -6.41 20.54
C PHE A 466 -13.36 -4.99 20.14
N ASN A 467 -12.70 -4.44 19.12
CA ASN A 467 -13.03 -3.14 18.54
C ASN A 467 -14.49 -3.09 18.06
N ALA A 468 -14.91 -4.08 17.27
CA ALA A 468 -16.28 -4.19 16.77
C ALA A 468 -17.30 -4.35 17.91
N GLY A 469 -16.99 -5.21 18.89
CA GLY A 469 -17.84 -5.43 20.07
C GLY A 469 -18.06 -4.14 20.86
N ILE A 470 -16.99 -3.41 21.16
CA ILE A 470 -17.07 -2.12 21.88
C ILE A 470 -17.79 -1.06 21.06
N PHE A 471 -17.48 -0.97 19.75
CA PHE A 471 -18.15 -0.02 18.87
C PHE A 471 -19.66 -0.24 18.86
N VAL A 472 -20.10 -1.50 18.71
CA VAL A 472 -21.53 -1.86 18.70
C VAL A 472 -22.15 -1.64 20.08
N ALA A 473 -21.49 -2.04 21.17
CA ALA A 473 -21.96 -1.83 22.53
C ALA A 473 -22.19 -0.33 22.81
N CYS A 474 -21.24 0.53 22.46
CA CYS A 474 -21.39 1.97 22.58
C CYS A 474 -22.48 2.52 21.66
N ALA A 475 -22.63 1.99 20.44
CA ALA A 475 -23.67 2.43 19.50
C ALA A 475 -25.09 2.11 20.00
N VAL A 476 -25.26 1.02 20.76
CA VAL A 476 -26.55 0.63 21.35
C VAL A 476 -26.79 1.35 22.68
N ALA A 477 -25.79 1.42 23.55
CA ALA A 477 -25.92 2.00 24.89
C ALA A 477 -26.01 3.53 24.86
N ILE A 478 -25.29 4.20 23.95
CA ILE A 478 -25.21 5.65 23.88
C ILE A 478 -26.01 6.13 22.67
N LYS A 479 -27.26 6.53 22.92
CA LYS A 479 -28.14 7.06 21.87
C LYS A 479 -27.66 8.44 21.41
N PRO A 480 -27.51 8.68 20.09
CA PRO A 480 -27.17 10.00 19.58
C PRO A 480 -28.30 11.01 19.83
N SER A 481 -27.97 12.29 19.92
CA SER A 481 -28.97 13.36 19.97
C SER A 481 -29.76 13.43 18.66
N ALA A 482 -30.98 13.96 18.72
CA ALA A 482 -31.82 14.15 17.52
C ALA A 482 -31.12 15.00 16.44
N GLU A 483 -30.34 16.00 16.86
CA GLU A 483 -29.51 16.83 15.98
C GLU A 483 -28.44 16.00 15.26
N GLU A 484 -27.74 15.12 15.97
CA GLU A 484 -26.71 14.26 15.39
C GLU A 484 -27.31 13.25 14.41
N VAL A 485 -28.48 12.68 14.73
CA VAL A 485 -29.22 11.80 13.80
C VAL A 485 -29.56 12.54 12.51
N ARG A 486 -30.14 13.75 12.62
CA ARG A 486 -30.49 14.58 11.47
C ARG A 486 -29.26 14.92 10.62
N ARG A 487 -28.15 15.31 11.25
CA ARG A 487 -26.89 15.61 10.56
C ARG A 487 -26.38 14.41 9.77
N VAL A 488 -26.41 13.21 10.37
CA VAL A 488 -26.00 11.97 9.69
C VAL A 488 -26.95 11.63 8.55
N ASP A 489 -28.25 11.80 8.71
CA ASP A 489 -29.22 11.58 7.64
C ASP A 489 -29.00 12.53 6.46
N GLU A 490 -28.72 13.81 6.73
CA GLU A 490 -28.36 14.80 5.71
C GLU A 490 -27.08 14.39 4.97
N LEU A 491 -26.04 13.92 5.68
CA LEU A 491 -24.81 13.40 5.05
C LEU A 491 -25.10 12.24 4.10
N PHE A 492 -25.95 11.29 4.52
CA PHE A 492 -26.31 10.13 3.68
C PHE A 492 -27.17 10.54 2.49
N ALA A 493 -28.07 11.51 2.65
CA ALA A 493 -28.90 12.05 1.58
C ALA A 493 -28.05 12.77 0.51
N MET A 494 -27.00 13.51 0.91
CA MET A 494 -26.10 14.19 -0.03
C MET A 494 -25.39 13.24 -1.01
N ALA A 495 -25.16 11.99 -0.60
CA ALA A 495 -24.51 10.96 -1.41
C ALA A 495 -25.51 9.95 -2.01
N ALA A 496 -26.81 10.15 -1.83
CA ALA A 496 -27.81 9.33 -2.49
C ALA A 496 -27.73 9.53 -4.01
N PRO A 497 -27.88 8.45 -4.82
CA PRO A 497 -27.95 8.60 -6.27
C PRO A 497 -29.08 9.56 -6.62
N GLN A 498 -28.77 10.63 -7.35
CA GLN A 498 -29.82 11.48 -7.93
C GLN A 498 -30.58 10.62 -8.95
N ARG A 499 -31.77 10.15 -8.58
CA ARG A 499 -32.71 9.59 -9.55
C ARG A 499 -33.18 10.76 -10.40
N HIS A 500 -32.62 10.92 -11.60
CA HIS A 500 -33.32 11.69 -12.61
C HIS A 500 -34.67 11.01 -12.84
N PRO A 501 -35.80 11.71 -12.68
CA PRO A 501 -37.09 11.16 -13.07
C PRO A 501 -36.98 10.77 -14.55
N ALA A 502 -37.24 9.51 -14.87
CA ALA A 502 -37.40 9.10 -16.25
C ALA A 502 -38.61 9.88 -16.81
N GLY A 503 -38.37 10.79 -17.76
CA GLY A 503 -39.45 11.44 -18.51
C GLY A 503 -39.59 12.96 -18.40
N VAL A 504 -38.51 13.73 -18.28
CA VAL A 504 -38.56 15.14 -18.69
C VAL A 504 -37.58 15.34 -19.84
N ALA A 505 -38.12 15.42 -21.05
CA ALA A 505 -37.37 15.83 -22.23
C ALA A 505 -36.71 17.20 -21.97
N PRO A 506 -35.50 17.47 -22.48
CA PRO A 506 -34.93 18.79 -22.39
C PRO A 506 -35.86 19.75 -23.15
N ALA A 507 -36.41 20.74 -22.44
CA ALA A 507 -37.06 21.87 -23.09
C ALA A 507 -35.99 22.57 -23.92
N MET A 508 -36.16 22.57 -25.24
CA MET A 508 -35.40 23.44 -26.12
C MET A 508 -35.85 24.88 -25.88
N SER A 509 -34.94 25.69 -25.36
CA SER A 509 -34.90 27.14 -25.57
C SER A 509 -33.46 27.63 -25.40
#